data_AF-A0A4R7ZDM3-F1
#
_entry.id   AF-A0A4R7ZDM3-F1
#
_cell.length_a   1.000
_cell.length_b   1.000
_cell.length_c   1.000
_cell.angle_alpha   90.00
_cell.angle_beta   90.00
_cell.angle_gamma   90.00
#
_symmetry.space_group_name_H-M   'P 1'
#
loop_
_entity.id
_entity.type
_entity.pdbx_description
1 polymer ?
#
loop_
_entity_poly.entity_id
_entity_poly.type
_entity_poly.pdbx_seq_one_letter_code
_entity_poly.pdbx_strand_id
1 'polypeptide(L)'
;MNDALIAAVSAIGGATVAASATVIVALYQRLSQLRSEHQLRAFEQHLADYERIFVTARSVQDALHDYIAIESKVVDRSDPFLRQILSILSTAAHDFNTAVDWRHNPAMVYLDVRSENLCLHARTLLISWLSVQRISTGDVAFVRRGNDVRRILASEVRGLTVGAYDELIVESRRTVESHPSDRRLGAQIDKALTRVILDLKKILAY
;
A
#
# COMPACT_ATOMS: atom_id res chain seq x y z
N MET A 1 32.33 23.11 -66.86
CA MET A 1 31.84 22.05 -65.96
C MET A 1 30.34 21.97 -66.15
N ASN A 2 29.80 20.77 -66.35
CA ASN A 2 28.46 20.55 -66.92
C ASN A 2 27.42 20.41 -65.80
N ASP A 3 26.43 21.32 -65.73
CA ASP A 3 25.42 21.40 -64.66
C ASP A 3 24.63 20.10 -64.49
N ALA A 4 24.48 19.31 -65.56
CA ALA A 4 23.86 18.00 -65.56
C ALA A 4 24.59 16.97 -64.67
N LEU A 5 25.91 17.07 -64.55
CA LEU A 5 26.73 16.13 -63.79
C LEU A 5 26.66 16.43 -62.28
N ILE A 6 26.57 17.73 -61.93
CA ILE A 6 26.35 18.17 -60.54
C ILE A 6 24.95 17.79 -60.07
N ALA A 7 23.92 17.94 -60.94
CA ALA A 7 22.56 17.51 -60.65
C ALA A 7 22.41 15.98 -60.51
N ALA A 8 23.14 15.19 -61.32
CA ALA A 8 23.12 13.74 -61.21
C ALA A 8 23.79 13.25 -59.92
N VAL A 9 24.92 13.84 -59.52
CA VAL A 9 25.62 13.48 -58.28
C VAL A 9 24.81 13.90 -57.04
N SER A 10 24.15 15.07 -57.07
CA SER A 10 23.29 15.51 -55.97
C SER A 10 22.02 14.66 -55.85
N ALA A 11 21.43 14.21 -56.97
CA ALA A 11 20.29 13.30 -56.96
C ALA A 11 20.65 11.91 -56.42
N ILE A 12 21.80 11.35 -56.83
CA ILE A 12 22.29 10.05 -56.33
C ILE A 12 22.69 10.13 -54.85
N GLY A 13 23.34 11.24 -54.44
CA GLY A 13 23.66 11.50 -53.04
C GLY A 13 22.40 11.67 -52.18
N GLY A 14 21.42 12.43 -52.67
CA GLY A 14 20.12 12.59 -51.99
C GLY A 14 19.35 11.29 -51.86
N ALA A 15 19.35 10.44 -52.91
CA ALA A 15 18.66 9.16 -52.91
C ALA A 15 19.28 8.15 -51.93
N THR A 16 20.61 8.12 -51.79
CA THR A 16 21.29 7.22 -50.85
C THR A 16 21.11 7.66 -49.39
N VAL A 17 21.12 8.96 -49.12
CA VAL A 17 20.82 9.51 -47.79
C VAL A 17 19.36 9.25 -47.40
N ALA A 18 18.42 9.47 -48.33
CA ALA A 18 17.01 9.17 -48.09
C ALA A 18 16.78 7.67 -47.82
N ALA A 19 17.38 6.78 -48.62
CA ALA A 19 17.26 5.33 -48.47
C ALA A 19 17.80 4.84 -47.11
N SER A 20 18.98 5.32 -46.71
CA SER A 20 19.58 4.97 -45.41
C SER A 20 18.75 5.49 -44.23
N ALA A 21 18.23 6.72 -44.30
CA ALA A 21 17.33 7.26 -43.30
C ALA A 21 16.04 6.42 -43.16
N THR A 22 15.42 6.01 -44.28
CA THR A 22 14.24 5.13 -44.23
C THR A 22 14.53 3.76 -43.62
N VAL A 23 15.70 3.16 -43.89
CA VAL A 23 16.09 1.87 -43.29
C VAL A 23 16.30 2.02 -41.79
N ILE A 24 16.94 3.12 -41.34
CA ILE A 24 17.15 3.40 -39.91
C ILE A 24 15.81 3.62 -39.21
N VAL A 25 14.89 4.41 -39.80
CA VAL A 25 13.55 4.64 -39.25
C VAL A 25 12.75 3.34 -39.20
N ALA A 26 12.79 2.52 -40.25
CA ALA A 26 12.10 1.24 -40.28
C ALA A 26 12.66 0.24 -39.26
N LEU A 27 13.99 0.20 -39.06
CA LEU A 27 14.63 -0.61 -38.02
C LEU A 27 14.23 -0.12 -36.62
N TYR A 28 14.19 1.19 -36.40
CA TYR A 28 13.80 1.77 -35.13
C TYR A 28 12.31 1.49 -34.82
N GLN A 29 11.45 1.62 -35.82
CA GLN A 29 10.02 1.28 -35.73
C GLN A 29 9.80 -0.22 -35.50
N ARG A 30 10.58 -1.09 -36.14
CA ARG A 30 10.48 -2.54 -35.94
C ARG A 30 10.98 -2.94 -34.55
N LEU A 31 12.07 -2.36 -34.06
CA LEU A 31 12.57 -2.59 -32.71
C LEU A 31 11.61 -2.05 -31.65
N SER A 32 10.96 -0.90 -31.89
CA SER A 32 9.94 -0.38 -30.98
C SER A 32 8.68 -1.24 -30.99
N GLN A 33 8.25 -1.75 -32.15
CA GLN A 33 7.12 -2.69 -32.28
C GLN A 33 7.40 -4.02 -31.56
N LEU A 34 8.58 -4.61 -31.75
CA LEU A 34 8.97 -5.84 -31.06
C LEU A 34 9.08 -5.65 -29.54
N ARG A 35 9.57 -4.49 -29.09
CA ARG A 35 9.58 -4.14 -27.67
C ARG A 35 8.17 -3.99 -27.13
N SER A 36 7.25 -3.37 -27.88
CA SER A 36 5.85 -3.26 -27.48
C SER A 36 5.13 -4.61 -27.46
N GLU A 37 5.41 -5.53 -28.39
CA GLU A 37 4.83 -6.88 -28.39
C GLU A 37 5.33 -7.72 -27.20
N HIS A 38 6.63 -7.66 -26.89
CA HIS A 38 7.17 -8.34 -25.72
C HIS A 38 6.64 -7.77 -24.41
N GLN A 39 6.51 -6.44 -24.30
CA GLN A 39 5.90 -5.79 -23.15
C GLN A 39 4.42 -6.13 -23.02
N LEU A 40 3.68 -6.21 -24.13
CA LEU A 40 2.27 -6.57 -24.12
C LEU A 40 2.05 -8.05 -23.73
N ARG A 41 2.88 -8.96 -24.24
CA ARG A 41 2.82 -10.38 -23.81
C ARG A 41 3.23 -10.57 -22.35
N ALA A 42 4.26 -9.84 -21.89
CA ALA A 42 4.63 -9.85 -20.48
C ALA A 42 3.52 -9.25 -19.61
N PHE A 43 2.84 -8.21 -20.09
CA PHE A 43 1.69 -7.62 -19.43
C PHE A 43 0.52 -8.61 -19.31
N GLU A 44 0.12 -9.26 -20.41
CA GLU A 44 -0.94 -10.29 -20.41
C GLU A 44 -0.59 -11.45 -19.47
N GLN A 45 0.67 -11.89 -19.47
CA GLN A 45 1.14 -12.95 -18.59
C GLN A 45 1.04 -12.58 -17.10
N HIS A 46 1.22 -11.31 -16.77
CA HIS A 46 1.24 -10.79 -15.40
C HIS A 46 -0.02 -10.01 -15.00
N LEU A 47 -1.08 -10.06 -15.80
CA LEU A 47 -2.32 -9.32 -15.55
C LEU A 47 -2.91 -9.64 -14.16
N ALA A 48 -3.00 -10.92 -13.82
CA ALA A 48 -3.52 -11.37 -12.53
C ALA A 48 -2.70 -10.82 -11.34
N ASP A 49 -1.39 -10.64 -11.52
CA ASP A 49 -0.51 -10.08 -10.49
C ASP A 49 -0.77 -8.58 -10.30
N TYR A 50 -1.00 -7.83 -11.40
CA TYR A 50 -1.37 -6.41 -11.33
C TYR A 50 -2.75 -6.19 -10.72
N GLU A 51 -3.72 -7.05 -11.06
CA GLU A 51 -5.03 -7.06 -10.41
C GLU A 51 -4.90 -7.33 -8.92
N ARG A 52 -4.04 -8.27 -8.52
CA ARG A 52 -3.79 -8.55 -7.10
C ARG A 52 -3.21 -7.33 -6.37
N ILE A 53 -2.24 -6.63 -6.95
CA ILE A 53 -1.71 -5.39 -6.37
C ILE A 53 -2.82 -4.34 -6.24
N PHE A 54 -3.67 -4.19 -7.26
CA PHE A 54 -4.78 -3.24 -7.25
C PHE A 54 -5.81 -3.55 -6.16
N VAL A 55 -6.25 -4.81 -6.07
CA VAL A 55 -7.25 -5.26 -5.09
C VAL A 55 -6.72 -5.11 -3.68
N THR A 56 -5.46 -5.52 -3.43
CA THR A 56 -4.85 -5.38 -2.10
C THR A 56 -4.63 -3.92 -1.72
N ALA A 57 -4.20 -3.06 -2.65
CA ALA A 57 -4.07 -1.62 -2.40
C ALA A 57 -5.41 -0.99 -1.99
N ARG A 58 -6.50 -1.37 -2.68
CA ARG A 58 -7.85 -0.89 -2.37
C ARG A 58 -8.36 -1.42 -1.04
N SER A 59 -8.15 -2.70 -0.74
CA SER A 59 -8.51 -3.29 0.55
C SER A 59 -7.82 -2.58 1.72
N VAL A 60 -6.55 -2.19 1.56
CA VAL A 60 -5.84 -1.41 2.59
C VAL A 60 -6.46 -0.03 2.74
N GLN A 61 -6.77 0.65 1.63
CA GLN A 61 -7.36 1.99 1.65
C GLN A 61 -8.72 1.99 2.35
N ASP A 62 -9.59 1.03 2.02
CA ASP A 62 -10.92 0.91 2.61
C ASP A 62 -10.81 0.61 4.12
N ALA A 63 -9.98 -0.36 4.51
CA ALA A 63 -9.75 -0.68 5.93
C ALA A 63 -9.13 0.48 6.72
N LEU A 64 -8.27 1.28 6.09
CA LEU A 64 -7.66 2.46 6.70
C LEU A 64 -8.69 3.55 6.95
N HIS A 65 -9.59 3.79 6.00
CA HIS A 65 -10.69 4.73 6.16
C HIS A 65 -11.64 4.32 7.27
N ASP A 66 -12.02 3.04 7.33
CA ASP A 66 -12.85 2.50 8.40
C ASP A 66 -12.18 2.68 9.77
N TYR A 67 -10.89 2.34 9.86
CA TYR A 67 -10.11 2.52 11.09
C TYR A 67 -10.10 3.98 11.55
N ILE A 68 -9.75 4.92 10.68
CA ILE A 68 -9.66 6.35 11.03
C ILE A 68 -11.04 6.91 11.43
N ALA A 69 -12.10 6.54 10.70
CA ALA A 69 -13.46 6.99 10.99
C ALA A 69 -13.93 6.53 12.37
N ILE A 70 -13.57 5.31 12.76
CA ILE A 70 -14.00 4.69 14.02
C ILE A 70 -13.11 5.12 15.18
N GLU A 71 -11.78 5.14 15.00
CA GLU A 71 -10.81 5.58 16.02
C GLU A 71 -11.17 6.95 16.59
N SER A 72 -11.64 7.87 15.73
CA SER A 72 -12.03 9.23 16.14
C SER A 72 -13.27 9.31 17.04
N LYS A 73 -14.10 8.25 17.08
CA LYS A 73 -15.39 8.20 17.79
C LYS A 73 -15.37 7.27 19.00
N VAL A 74 -14.36 6.43 19.15
CA VAL A 74 -14.29 5.44 20.22
C VAL A 74 -13.97 6.10 21.56
N VAL A 75 -14.88 5.91 22.53
CA VAL A 75 -14.68 6.32 23.93
C VAL A 75 -13.93 5.24 24.72
N ASP A 76 -14.25 3.96 24.49
CA ASP A 76 -13.58 2.82 25.11
C ASP A 76 -12.64 2.11 24.14
N ARG A 77 -11.33 2.33 24.31
CA ARG A 77 -10.30 1.70 23.45
C ARG A 77 -10.03 0.22 23.77
N SER A 78 -10.71 -0.35 24.76
CA SER A 78 -10.70 -1.81 25.00
C SER A 78 -11.73 -2.56 24.14
N ASP A 79 -12.53 -1.84 23.36
CA ASP A 79 -13.55 -2.39 22.49
C ASP A 79 -12.97 -3.46 21.53
N PRO A 80 -13.51 -4.70 21.53
CA PRO A 80 -13.10 -5.74 20.59
C PRO A 80 -13.30 -5.34 19.12
N PHE A 81 -14.27 -4.49 18.80
CA PHE A 81 -14.55 -4.04 17.44
C PHE A 81 -13.39 -3.19 16.87
N LEU A 82 -12.87 -2.25 17.65
CA LEU A 82 -11.71 -1.45 17.23
C LEU A 82 -10.48 -2.35 16.98
N ARG A 83 -10.27 -3.37 17.81
CA ARG A 83 -9.20 -4.36 17.61
C ARG A 83 -9.41 -5.20 16.36
N GLN A 84 -10.65 -5.57 16.06
CA GLN A 84 -10.98 -6.31 14.84
C GLN A 84 -10.66 -5.51 13.60
N ILE A 85 -11.02 -4.22 13.54
CA ILE A 85 -10.70 -3.34 12.42
C ILE A 85 -9.20 -3.17 12.25
N LEU A 86 -8.48 -2.95 13.36
CA LEU A 86 -7.01 -2.87 13.33
C LEU A 86 -6.38 -4.16 12.80
N SER A 87 -6.94 -5.33 13.15
CA SER A 87 -6.50 -6.62 12.63
C SER A 87 -6.77 -6.74 11.12
N ILE A 88 -7.95 -6.32 10.65
CA ILE A 88 -8.30 -6.32 9.22
C ILE A 88 -7.33 -5.44 8.43
N LEU A 89 -7.07 -4.22 8.92
CA LEU A 89 -6.10 -3.30 8.32
C LEU A 89 -4.69 -3.90 8.29
N SER A 90 -4.26 -4.53 9.37
CA SER A 90 -2.95 -5.19 9.45
C SER A 90 -2.83 -6.34 8.42
N THR A 91 -3.85 -7.18 8.31
CA THR A 91 -3.89 -8.27 7.32
C THR A 91 -3.87 -7.72 5.90
N ALA A 92 -4.71 -6.74 5.58
CA ALA A 92 -4.73 -6.11 4.26
C ALA A 92 -3.37 -5.49 3.91
N ALA A 93 -2.73 -4.81 4.88
CA ALA A 93 -1.42 -4.21 4.68
C ALA A 93 -0.33 -5.26 4.44
N HIS A 94 -0.39 -6.41 5.13
CA HIS A 94 0.51 -7.53 4.89
C HIS A 94 0.32 -8.14 3.49
N ASP A 95 -0.93 -8.30 3.04
CA ASP A 95 -1.25 -8.83 1.72
C ASP A 95 -0.73 -7.90 0.61
N PHE A 96 -0.90 -6.58 0.75
CA PHE A 96 -0.34 -5.61 -0.17
C PHE A 96 1.19 -5.63 -0.18
N ASN A 97 1.83 -5.69 1.00
CA ASN A 97 3.29 -5.75 1.10
C ASN A 97 3.87 -6.99 0.42
N THR A 98 3.14 -8.12 0.47
CA THR A 98 3.49 -9.36 -0.23
C THR A 98 3.24 -9.23 -1.74
N ALA A 99 2.12 -8.64 -2.16
CA ALA A 99 1.81 -8.43 -3.57
C ALA A 99 2.82 -7.52 -4.29
N VAL A 100 3.45 -6.58 -3.57
CA VAL A 100 4.43 -5.63 -4.12
C VAL A 100 5.89 -6.11 -3.96
N ASP A 101 6.14 -7.18 -3.20
CA ASP A 101 7.49 -7.70 -3.00
C ASP A 101 7.97 -8.50 -4.22
N TRP A 102 9.10 -8.11 -4.80
CA TRP A 102 9.72 -8.80 -5.94
C TRP A 102 9.99 -10.28 -5.70
N ARG A 103 10.21 -10.68 -4.45
CA ARG A 103 10.40 -12.10 -4.09
C ARG A 103 9.14 -12.94 -4.28
N HIS A 104 7.97 -12.30 -4.17
CA HIS A 104 6.67 -12.95 -4.20
C HIS A 104 5.88 -12.62 -5.46
N ASN A 105 6.22 -11.53 -6.15
CA ASN A 105 5.57 -11.09 -7.37
C ASN A 105 6.60 -10.60 -8.42
N PRO A 106 6.95 -11.44 -9.41
CA PRO A 106 7.88 -11.06 -10.47
C PRO A 106 7.31 -9.99 -11.42
N ALA A 107 5.99 -9.80 -11.46
CA ALA A 107 5.34 -8.79 -12.31
C ALA A 107 5.81 -7.36 -12.03
N MET A 108 6.27 -7.10 -10.80
CA MET A 108 6.81 -5.81 -10.38
C MET A 108 7.99 -5.34 -11.24
N VAL A 109 8.80 -6.25 -11.77
CA VAL A 109 9.96 -5.94 -12.64
C VAL A 109 9.51 -5.39 -14.01
N TYR A 110 8.28 -5.74 -14.41
CA TYR A 110 7.72 -5.36 -15.70
C TYR A 110 6.84 -4.10 -15.61
N LEU A 111 6.62 -3.55 -14.41
CA LEU A 111 6.04 -2.23 -14.25
C LEU A 111 7.01 -1.16 -14.74
N ASP A 112 6.46 -0.08 -15.25
CA ASP A 112 7.25 1.13 -15.47
C ASP A 112 7.85 1.61 -14.14
N VAL A 113 9.08 2.10 -14.20
CA VAL A 113 9.86 2.58 -13.03
C VAL A 113 9.04 3.54 -12.16
N ARG A 114 8.17 4.35 -12.77
CA ARG A 114 7.27 5.25 -12.04
C ARG A 114 6.27 4.48 -11.18
N SER A 115 5.57 3.52 -11.76
CA SER A 115 4.51 2.72 -11.12
C SER A 115 5.08 1.85 -10.01
N GLU A 116 6.24 1.24 -10.28
CA GLU A 116 7.02 0.50 -9.29
C GLU A 116 7.37 1.38 -8.08
N ASN A 117 7.93 2.57 -8.31
CA ASN A 117 8.29 3.49 -7.24
C ASN A 117 7.08 3.92 -6.40
N LEU A 118 5.90 4.09 -7.02
CA LEU A 118 4.67 4.39 -6.28
C LEU A 118 4.28 3.24 -5.34
N CYS A 119 4.35 2.00 -5.82
CA CYS A 119 4.04 0.81 -5.03
C CYS A 119 5.03 0.64 -3.87
N LEU A 120 6.33 0.77 -4.13
CA LEU A 120 7.39 0.67 -3.12
C LEU A 120 7.31 1.79 -2.07
N HIS A 121 6.94 3.00 -2.49
CA HIS A 121 6.71 4.11 -1.57
C HIS A 121 5.53 3.82 -0.64
N ALA A 122 4.40 3.35 -1.18
CA ALA A 122 3.23 2.97 -0.37
C ALA A 122 3.57 1.83 0.62
N ARG A 123 4.29 0.80 0.15
CA ARG A 123 4.81 -0.30 0.99
C ARG A 123 5.69 0.22 2.13
N THR A 124 6.59 1.15 1.85
CA THR A 124 7.48 1.74 2.88
C THR A 124 6.69 2.44 3.98
N LEU A 125 5.67 3.22 3.60
CA LEU A 125 4.79 3.89 4.56
C LEU A 125 3.97 2.89 5.39
N LEU A 126 3.47 1.82 4.75
CA LEU A 126 2.72 0.76 5.45
C LEU A 126 3.60 -0.02 6.42
N ILE A 127 4.85 -0.35 6.05
CA ILE A 127 5.80 -0.99 6.96
C ILE A 127 6.10 -0.07 8.14
N SER A 128 6.31 1.24 7.90
CA SER A 128 6.48 2.22 8.98
C SER A 128 5.26 2.34 9.87
N TRP A 129 4.06 2.10 9.33
CA TRP A 129 2.86 2.08 10.15
C TRP A 129 2.81 0.80 10.97
N LEU A 130 2.99 -0.37 10.35
CA LEU A 130 2.94 -1.68 11.01
C LEU A 130 4.01 -1.89 12.10
N SER A 131 5.15 -1.19 12.02
CA SER A 131 6.22 -1.30 13.01
C SER A 131 5.87 -0.71 14.38
N VAL A 132 4.84 0.14 14.45
CA VAL A 132 4.39 0.75 15.72
C VAL A 132 3.47 -0.22 16.46
N GLN A 133 3.83 -0.53 17.71
CA GLN A 133 2.97 -1.31 18.60
C GLN A 133 1.71 -0.51 18.93
N ARG A 134 0.54 -1.00 18.50
CA ARG A 134 -0.78 -0.38 18.75
C ARG A 134 -1.67 -1.16 19.72
N ILE A 135 -1.22 -2.33 20.16
CA ILE A 135 -1.94 -3.12 21.14
C ILE A 135 -1.09 -3.18 22.40
N SER A 136 -1.67 -2.65 23.47
CA SER A 136 -1.14 -2.75 24.82
C SER A 136 -2.00 -3.72 25.63
N THR A 137 -1.35 -4.56 26.42
CA THR A 137 -1.99 -5.50 27.33
C THR A 137 -1.83 -4.98 28.74
N GLY A 138 -2.94 -4.72 29.42
CA GLY A 138 -2.93 -4.25 30.80
C GLY A 138 -4.07 -4.85 31.60
N ASP A 139 -3.81 -5.10 32.88
CA ASP A 139 -4.82 -5.59 33.79
C ASP A 139 -5.67 -4.43 34.29
N VAL A 140 -7.00 -4.60 34.21
CA VAL A 140 -7.98 -3.69 34.76
C VAL A 140 -8.68 -4.40 35.90
N ALA A 141 -8.73 -3.75 37.06
CA ALA A 141 -9.44 -4.28 38.21
C ALA A 141 -10.73 -3.50 38.45
N PHE A 142 -11.79 -4.23 38.77
CA PHE A 142 -13.08 -3.69 39.18
C PHE A 142 -13.38 -4.15 40.59
N VAL A 143 -13.86 -3.23 41.41
CA VAL A 143 -14.26 -3.48 42.77
C VAL A 143 -15.76 -3.23 42.89
N ARG A 144 -16.50 -4.24 43.35
CA ARG A 144 -17.93 -4.11 43.64
C ARG A 144 -18.15 -3.94 45.14
N ARG A 145 -18.98 -2.96 45.49
CA ARG A 145 -19.45 -2.72 46.86
C ARG A 145 -20.94 -2.40 46.84
N GLY A 146 -21.75 -3.34 47.30
CA GLY A 146 -23.20 -3.35 47.11
C GLY A 146 -23.54 -3.33 45.62
N ASN A 147 -24.23 -2.26 45.19
CA ASN A 147 -24.59 -2.03 43.80
C ASN A 147 -23.60 -1.14 43.03
N ASP A 148 -22.55 -0.64 43.68
CA ASP A 148 -21.58 0.24 43.05
C ASP A 148 -20.40 -0.57 42.50
N VAL A 149 -20.04 -0.35 41.24
CA VAL A 149 -18.92 -1.01 40.55
C VAL A 149 -17.94 0.06 40.13
N ARG A 150 -16.76 0.05 40.74
CA ARG A 150 -15.71 1.04 40.49
C ARG A 150 -14.49 0.41 39.84
N ARG A 151 -14.01 1.04 38.78
CA ARG A 151 -12.72 0.71 38.16
C ARG A 151 -11.57 1.25 39.02
N ILE A 152 -10.58 0.42 39.29
CA ILE A 152 -9.32 0.78 39.94
C ILE A 152 -8.13 0.29 39.10
N LEU A 153 -6.94 0.83 39.34
CA LEU A 153 -5.73 0.35 38.68
C LEU A 153 -5.31 -1.00 39.29
N ALA A 154 -4.76 -1.90 38.48
CA ALA A 154 -4.30 -3.21 38.97
C ALA A 154 -3.22 -3.10 40.06
N SER A 155 -2.42 -2.04 40.05
CA SER A 155 -1.44 -1.73 41.10
C SER A 155 -2.09 -1.38 42.45
N GLU A 156 -3.29 -0.79 42.43
CA GLU A 156 -4.03 -0.37 43.62
C GLU A 156 -4.74 -1.54 44.32
N VAL A 157 -4.91 -2.67 43.63
CA VAL A 157 -5.49 -3.90 44.19
C VAL A 157 -4.74 -4.35 45.45
N ARG A 158 -3.41 -4.19 45.47
CA ARG A 158 -2.57 -4.55 46.62
C ARG A 158 -2.80 -3.67 47.86
N GLY A 159 -3.38 -2.49 47.68
CA GLY A 159 -3.74 -1.56 48.76
C GLY A 159 -5.16 -1.74 49.29
N LEU A 160 -5.97 -2.62 48.68
CA LEU A 160 -7.32 -2.88 49.17
C LEU A 160 -7.28 -3.71 50.45
N THR A 161 -7.98 -3.23 51.48
CA THR A 161 -8.17 -4.00 52.70
C THR A 161 -9.14 -5.17 52.46
N VAL A 162 -8.82 -6.33 53.04
CA VAL A 162 -9.68 -7.51 52.96
C VAL A 162 -11.04 -7.19 53.59
N GLY A 163 -12.13 -7.37 52.84
CA GLY A 163 -13.50 -7.01 53.25
C GLY A 163 -13.97 -5.61 52.85
N ALA A 164 -13.13 -4.81 52.17
CA ALA A 164 -13.56 -3.51 51.61
C ALA A 164 -14.45 -3.63 50.36
N TYR A 165 -14.62 -4.86 49.85
CA TYR A 165 -15.32 -5.17 48.62
C TYR A 165 -16.05 -6.49 48.74
N ASP A 166 -17.20 -6.58 48.06
CA ASP A 166 -17.98 -7.82 47.96
C ASP A 166 -17.42 -8.72 46.86
N GLU A 167 -16.87 -8.10 45.81
CA GLU A 167 -16.27 -8.80 44.68
C GLU A 167 -15.13 -7.98 44.08
N LEU A 168 -14.04 -8.67 43.74
CA LEU A 168 -12.91 -8.13 43.00
C LEU A 168 -12.80 -8.90 41.68
N ILE A 169 -12.95 -8.19 40.57
CA ILE A 169 -12.83 -8.75 39.23
C ILE A 169 -11.56 -8.18 38.62
N VAL A 170 -10.60 -9.05 38.26
CA VAL A 170 -9.39 -8.65 37.54
C VAL A 170 -9.48 -9.20 36.13
N GLU A 171 -9.56 -8.30 35.15
CA GLU A 171 -9.61 -8.65 33.73
C GLU A 171 -8.34 -8.17 33.05
N SER A 172 -7.64 -9.08 32.37
CA SER A 172 -6.59 -8.67 31.43
C SER A 172 -7.24 -8.13 30.17
N ARG A 173 -7.10 -6.83 29.91
CA ARG A 173 -7.68 -6.16 28.75
C ARG A 173 -6.58 -5.78 27.75
N ARG A 174 -6.91 -5.95 26.48
CA ARG A 174 -6.12 -5.42 25.36
C ARG A 174 -6.71 -4.08 24.96
N THR A 175 -5.93 -3.02 25.07
CA THR A 175 -6.32 -1.67 24.67
C THR A 175 -5.60 -1.28 23.40
N VAL A 176 -6.32 -0.65 22.48
CA VAL A 176 -5.70 -0.01 21.31
C VAL A 176 -5.10 1.32 21.74
N GLU A 177 -3.81 1.50 21.49
CA GLU A 177 -3.13 2.78 21.74
C GLU A 177 -3.22 3.66 20.48
N SER A 178 -3.51 4.95 20.68
CA SER A 178 -3.49 5.92 19.59
C SER A 178 -2.13 6.57 19.56
N HIS A 179 -1.45 6.48 18.43
CA HIS A 179 -0.16 7.12 18.26
C HIS A 179 -0.35 8.50 17.59
N PRO A 180 0.27 9.58 18.09
CA PRO A 180 0.09 10.92 17.52
C PRO A 180 0.51 11.03 16.04
N SER A 181 1.36 10.11 15.55
CA SER A 181 1.73 10.03 14.14
C SER A 181 0.68 9.35 13.24
N ASP A 182 -0.30 8.62 13.79
CA ASP A 182 -1.20 7.78 13.00
C ASP A 182 -2.06 8.58 12.03
N ARG A 183 -2.51 9.77 12.43
CA ARG A 183 -3.28 10.65 11.53
C ARG A 183 -2.44 11.14 10.34
N ARG A 184 -1.21 11.57 10.60
CA ARG A 184 -0.31 12.07 9.55
C ARG A 184 0.12 10.94 8.63
N LEU A 185 0.52 9.81 9.20
CA LEU A 185 0.97 8.64 8.47
C LEU A 185 -0.18 8.02 7.67
N GLY A 186 -1.37 7.92 8.26
CA GLY A 186 -2.59 7.48 7.59
C GLY A 186 -2.92 8.35 6.37
N ALA A 187 -2.88 9.67 6.49
CA ALA A 187 -3.10 10.57 5.35
C ALA A 187 -2.02 10.43 4.25
N GLN A 188 -0.77 10.15 4.62
CA GLN A 188 0.30 9.88 3.66
C GLN A 188 0.09 8.56 2.93
N ILE A 189 -0.31 7.51 3.67
CA ILE A 189 -0.62 6.18 3.12
C ILE A 189 -1.81 6.28 2.15
N ASP A 190 -2.91 6.93 2.56
CA ASP A 190 -4.09 7.10 1.72
C ASP A 190 -3.74 7.80 0.39
N LYS A 191 -2.97 8.89 0.46
CA LYS A 191 -2.49 9.59 -0.74
C LYS A 191 -1.59 8.72 -1.62
N ALA A 192 -0.72 7.91 -1.02
CA ALA A 192 0.15 6.99 -1.76
C ALA A 192 -0.65 5.87 -2.44
N LEU A 193 -1.57 5.24 -1.72
CA LEU A 193 -2.45 4.19 -2.24
C LEU A 193 -3.38 4.72 -3.33
N THR A 194 -3.95 5.91 -3.17
CA THR A 194 -4.75 6.56 -4.22
C THR A 194 -3.97 6.69 -5.52
N ARG A 195 -2.68 7.08 -5.43
CA ARG A 195 -1.82 7.19 -6.62
C ARG A 195 -1.57 5.83 -7.26
N VAL A 196 -1.27 4.81 -6.46
CA VAL A 196 -1.08 3.43 -6.93
C VAL A 196 -2.34 2.93 -7.65
N ILE A 197 -3.51 3.10 -7.03
CA ILE A 197 -4.80 2.68 -7.57
C ILE A 197 -5.11 3.39 -8.89
N LEU A 198 -4.92 4.71 -8.96
CA LEU A 198 -5.16 5.48 -10.18
C LEU A 198 -4.20 5.09 -11.31
N ASP A 199 -2.96 4.77 -10.97
CA ASP A 199 -1.94 4.40 -11.94
C ASP A 199 -2.18 2.97 -12.47
N LEU A 200 -2.39 2.01 -11.57
CA LEU A 200 -2.74 0.63 -11.93
C LEU A 200 -4.06 0.56 -12.70
N LYS A 201 -5.06 1.39 -12.37
CA LYS A 201 -6.31 1.46 -13.13
C LYS A 201 -6.08 1.88 -14.59
N LYS A 202 -5.09 2.74 -14.86
CA LYS A 202 -4.73 3.10 -16.24
C LYS A 202 -4.02 1.96 -16.95
N ILE A 203 -3.13 1.27 -16.25
CA ILE A 203 -2.40 0.11 -16.76
C ILE A 203 -3.37 -1.03 -17.10
N LEU A 204 -4.32 -1.34 -16.21
CA LEU A 204 -5.34 -2.38 -16.38
C LEU A 204 -6.45 -2.02 -17.40
N ALA A 205 -6.49 -0.78 -17.90
CA ALA A 205 -7.46 -0.35 -18.90
C ALA A 205 -6.97 -0.52 -20.35
N TYR A 206 -5.69 -0.88 -20.52
CA TYR A 206 -5.12 -1.31 -21.79
C TYR A 206 -5.37 -2.80 -22.02
#